data_AF-A0A0F8WA52-F1
#
_entry.id   AF-A0A0F8WA52-F1
#
_cell.length_a   1.000
_cell.length_b   1.000
_cell.length_c   1.000
_cell.angle_alpha   90.00
_cell.angle_beta   90.00
_cell.angle_gamma   90.00
#
_symmetry.space_group_name_H-M   'P 1'
#
loop_
_entity.id
_entity.type
_entity.pdbx_description
1 polymer ?
#
loop_
_entity_poly.entity_id
_entity_poly.type
_entity_poly.pdbx_seq_one_letter_code
_entity_poly.pdbx_strand_id
1 'polypeptide(L)'
;MFPLSVVRRLTFEASEPEALALRLRKVLAGELLRKRARVEVCADTVTFIAGIFRFVSSGNLLGVIGYGSVRIAAETDSILVEYRLHFLEIILLSALVVTFMATVMRAGGLPLQSAIGGGLFFFTFISFGNIFVALARFRNFVNKCVRAAKEGGELTS
;
A
#
# COMPACT_ATOMS: atom_id res chain seq x y z
N MET A 1 16.42 -10.00 1.55
CA MET A 1 15.37 -10.23 0.52
C MET A 1 14.43 -9.03 0.56
N PHE A 2 14.41 -8.17 -0.47
CA PHE A 2 13.54 -6.99 -0.50
C PHE A 2 12.08 -7.43 -0.75
N PRO A 3 11.11 -7.04 0.08
CA PRO A 3 9.73 -7.46 -0.12
C PRO A 3 9.12 -6.70 -1.31
N LEU A 4 9.15 -7.31 -2.49
CA LEU A 4 8.41 -6.84 -3.67
C LEU A 4 6.90 -6.82 -3.40
N SER A 5 6.45 -7.68 -2.49
CA SER A 5 5.09 -7.73 -1.98
C SER A 5 5.04 -7.97 -0.48
N VAL A 6 4.05 -7.39 0.18
CA VAL A 6 3.73 -7.65 1.59
C VAL A 6 2.30 -8.17 1.69
N VAL A 7 2.12 -9.28 2.39
CA VAL A 7 0.80 -9.85 2.72
C VAL A 7 0.51 -9.61 4.21
N ARG A 8 -0.70 -9.16 4.52
CA ARG A 8 -1.19 -9.00 5.89
C ARG A 8 -2.61 -9.52 6.00
N ARG A 9 -2.92 -10.09 7.16
CA ARG A 9 -4.23 -10.59 7.53
C ARG A 9 -4.73 -9.84 8.74
N LEU A 10 -5.98 -9.41 8.69
CA LEU A 10 -6.70 -8.76 9.77
C LEU A 10 -8.01 -9.51 9.95
N THR A 11 -8.33 -9.90 11.19
CA THR A 11 -9.58 -10.55 11.53
C THR A 11 -10.43 -9.59 12.35
N PHE A 12 -11.72 -9.50 12.05
CA PHE A 12 -12.66 -8.66 12.79
C PHE A 12 -13.91 -9.46 13.15
N GLU A 13 -14.30 -9.42 14.41
CA GLU A 13 -15.55 -10.04 14.87
C GLU A 13 -16.76 -9.34 14.23
N ALA A 14 -17.75 -10.15 13.84
CA ALA A 14 -18.96 -9.69 13.19
C ALA A 14 -20.12 -10.67 13.44
N SER A 15 -21.24 -10.15 13.95
CA SER A 15 -22.48 -10.94 14.14
C SER A 15 -23.13 -11.33 12.81
N GLU A 16 -22.91 -10.55 11.76
CA GLU A 16 -23.39 -10.81 10.39
C GLU A 16 -22.20 -10.72 9.41
N PRO A 17 -21.33 -11.74 9.35
CA PRO A 17 -20.06 -11.67 8.64
C PRO A 17 -20.25 -11.53 7.13
N GLU A 18 -21.24 -12.19 6.54
CA GLU A 18 -21.54 -12.07 5.10
C GLU A 18 -22.04 -10.66 4.72
N ALA A 19 -22.98 -10.11 5.50
CA ALA A 19 -23.52 -8.78 5.25
C ALA A 19 -22.45 -7.69 5.46
N LEU A 20 -21.57 -7.87 6.46
CA LEU A 20 -20.44 -6.97 6.67
C LEU A 20 -19.39 -7.08 5.56
N ALA A 21 -19.07 -8.29 5.10
CA ALA A 21 -18.14 -8.52 4.00
C ALA A 21 -18.63 -7.82 2.71
N LEU A 22 -19.91 -7.93 2.39
CA LEU A 22 -20.51 -7.26 1.23
C LEU A 22 -20.43 -5.72 1.36
N ARG A 23 -20.78 -5.17 2.53
CA ARG A 23 -20.67 -3.72 2.81
C ARG A 23 -19.24 -3.24 2.71
N LEU A 24 -18.30 -3.97 3.30
CA LEU A 24 -16.87 -3.64 3.29
C LEU A 24 -16.32 -3.62 1.86
N ARG A 25 -16.67 -4.58 1.01
CA ARG A 25 -16.26 -4.59 -0.40
C ARG A 25 -16.71 -3.31 -1.12
N LYS A 26 -17.96 -2.89 -0.92
CA LYS A 26 -18.51 -1.66 -1.51
C LYS A 26 -17.79 -0.41 -1.00
N VAL A 27 -17.61 -0.28 0.32
CA VAL A 27 -16.91 0.86 0.93
C VAL A 27 -15.47 0.93 0.46
N LEU A 28 -14.74 -0.19 0.48
CA LEU A 28 -13.33 -0.26 0.11
C LEU A 28 -13.14 0.07 -1.37
N ALA A 29 -13.97 -0.48 -2.26
CA ALA A 29 -13.94 -0.13 -3.68
C ALA A 29 -14.25 1.36 -3.91
N GLY A 30 -15.28 1.90 -3.26
CA GLY A 30 -15.65 3.31 -3.36
C GLY A 30 -14.54 4.26 -2.90
N GLU A 31 -13.91 3.96 -1.76
CA GLU A 31 -12.80 4.75 -1.24
C GLU A 31 -11.53 4.66 -2.09
N LEU A 32 -11.24 3.49 -2.67
CA LEU A 32 -10.13 3.35 -3.62
C LEU A 32 -10.39 4.15 -4.91
N LEU A 33 -11.62 4.15 -5.43
CA LEU A 33 -12.03 4.99 -6.56
C LEU A 33 -11.94 6.48 -6.24
N ARG A 34 -12.35 6.91 -5.04
CA ARG A 34 -12.17 8.31 -4.55
C ARG A 34 -10.71 8.72 -4.52
N LYS A 35 -9.83 7.78 -4.17
CA LYS A 35 -8.36 7.95 -4.26
C LYS A 35 -7.82 7.78 -5.69
N ARG A 36 -8.68 7.80 -6.71
CA ARG A 36 -8.36 7.67 -8.14
C ARG A 36 -7.64 6.36 -8.51
N ALA A 37 -7.76 5.30 -7.72
CA ALA A 37 -7.26 4.00 -8.13
C ALA A 37 -8.14 3.43 -9.25
N ARG A 38 -7.56 2.64 -10.15
CA ARG A 38 -8.35 1.71 -10.97
C ARG A 38 -8.71 0.54 -10.06
N VAL A 39 -9.98 0.18 -10.00
CA VAL A 39 -10.48 -0.86 -9.09
C VAL A 39 -11.23 -1.90 -9.92
N GLU A 40 -10.98 -3.17 -9.63
CA GLU A 40 -11.73 -4.29 -10.15
C GLU A 40 -12.19 -5.14 -8.97
N VAL A 41 -13.48 -5.49 -8.97
CA VAL A 41 -14.11 -6.26 -7.89
C VAL A 41 -14.53 -7.59 -8.48
N CYS A 42 -13.92 -8.67 -8.01
CA CYS A 42 -14.24 -10.03 -8.44
C CYS A 42 -14.55 -10.89 -7.21
N ALA A 43 -15.82 -11.30 -7.08
CA ALA A 43 -16.33 -12.13 -5.99
C ALA A 43 -15.95 -11.62 -4.58
N ASP A 44 -14.93 -12.24 -3.97
CA ASP A 44 -14.43 -11.95 -2.62
C ASP A 44 -13.21 -11.02 -2.60
N THR A 45 -12.70 -10.62 -3.77
CA THR A 45 -11.43 -9.91 -3.90
C THR A 45 -11.61 -8.57 -4.60
N VAL A 46 -11.05 -7.52 -4.01
CA VAL A 46 -10.93 -6.19 -4.59
C VAL A 46 -9.47 -5.98 -5.02
N THR A 47 -9.21 -5.91 -6.31
CA THR A 47 -7.89 -5.55 -6.85
C THR A 47 -7.87 -4.07 -7.20
N PHE A 48 -6.70 -3.44 -7.04
CA PHE A 48 -6.54 -2.04 -7.38
C PHE A 48 -5.16 -1.73 -7.93
N ILE A 49 -5.13 -0.79 -8.87
CA ILE A 49 -3.93 -0.18 -9.43
C ILE A 49 -3.98 1.30 -9.10
N ALA A 50 -3.04 1.76 -8.28
CA ALA A 50 -2.92 3.16 -7.88
C ALA A 50 -2.34 4.05 -8.97
N GLY A 51 -1.49 3.48 -9.83
CA GLY A 51 -0.68 4.20 -10.80
C GLY A 51 0.62 4.74 -10.21
N ILE A 52 1.59 4.96 -11.09
CA ILE A 52 2.99 5.25 -10.76
C ILE A 52 3.16 6.71 -10.32
N PHE A 53 4.07 6.97 -9.36
CA PHE A 53 4.59 8.31 -9.02
C PHE A 53 3.53 9.39 -8.74
N ARG A 54 2.54 9.06 -7.90
CA ARG A 54 1.64 10.09 -7.41
C ARG A 54 2.39 11.02 -6.46
N PHE A 55 2.73 12.20 -6.98
CA PHE A 55 3.39 13.26 -6.25
C PHE A 55 2.74 13.44 -4.88
N VAL A 56 3.62 13.52 -3.89
CA VAL A 56 3.35 13.38 -2.47
C VAL A 56 2.60 14.60 -1.94
N SER A 57 1.34 14.78 -2.32
CA SER A 57 0.44 15.60 -1.53
C SER A 57 0.16 14.80 -0.24
N SER A 58 0.75 15.26 0.85
CA SER A 58 0.63 14.71 2.21
C SER A 58 -0.77 14.14 2.48
N GLY A 59 -0.90 12.82 2.53
CA GLY A 59 -2.18 12.12 2.75
C GLY A 59 -2.53 11.07 1.70
N ASN A 60 -1.80 11.02 0.57
CA ASN A 60 -2.08 10.02 -0.45
C ASN A 60 -1.59 8.62 -0.02
N LEU A 61 -2.53 7.78 0.36
CA LEU A 61 -2.32 6.39 0.79
C LEU A 61 -1.55 5.56 -0.26
N LEU A 62 -1.76 5.90 -1.53
CA LEU A 62 -1.39 5.09 -2.69
C LEU A 62 -0.10 5.56 -3.37
N GLY A 63 0.60 6.57 -2.86
CA GLY A 63 1.77 7.14 -3.53
C GLY A 63 2.98 6.19 -3.68
N VAL A 64 3.03 5.15 -2.85
CA VAL A 64 4.14 4.17 -2.78
C VAL A 64 3.69 2.77 -3.22
N ILE A 65 2.37 2.53 -3.23
CA ILE A 65 1.77 1.24 -3.54
C ILE A 65 1.33 1.30 -5.00
N GLY A 66 1.96 0.55 -5.89
CA GLY A 66 1.57 0.55 -7.31
C GLY A 66 0.31 -0.27 -7.58
N TYR A 67 0.28 -1.44 -6.96
CA TYR A 67 -0.77 -2.43 -7.12
C TYR A 67 -1.05 -3.12 -5.79
N GLY A 68 -2.29 -3.56 -5.59
CA GLY A 68 -2.64 -4.42 -4.48
C GLY A 68 -3.92 -5.19 -4.69
N SER A 69 -4.14 -6.18 -3.83
CA SER A 69 -5.38 -6.93 -3.74
C SER A 69 -5.83 -7.01 -2.29
N VAL A 70 -7.13 -7.01 -2.07
CA VAL A 70 -7.78 -7.17 -0.77
C VAL A 70 -8.84 -8.25 -0.90
N ARG A 71 -8.58 -9.42 -0.32
CA ARG A 71 -9.53 -10.51 -0.19
C ARG A 71 -10.31 -10.35 1.12
N ILE A 72 -11.62 -10.45 1.03
CA ILE A 72 -12.55 -10.31 2.16
C ILE A 72 -13.39 -11.59 2.22
N ALA A 73 -13.06 -12.46 3.16
CA ALA A 73 -13.79 -13.70 3.42
C ALA A 73 -14.64 -13.57 4.69
N ALA A 74 -15.87 -14.08 4.63
CA ALA A 74 -16.71 -14.26 5.80
C ALA A 74 -16.41 -15.63 6.42
N GLU A 75 -16.19 -15.65 7.73
CA GLU A 75 -16.09 -16.85 8.56
C GLU A 75 -17.29 -16.87 9.53
N THR A 76 -17.47 -17.95 10.29
CA THR A 76 -18.68 -18.17 11.12
C THR A 76 -19.05 -16.98 12.01
N ASP A 77 -18.08 -16.38 12.71
CA ASP A 77 -18.28 -15.26 13.64
C ASP A 77 -17.37 -14.06 13.35
N SER A 78 -16.71 -14.06 12.19
CA SER A 78 -15.69 -13.06 11.88
C SER A 78 -15.58 -12.78 10.38
N ILE A 79 -14.90 -11.68 10.04
CA ILE A 79 -14.45 -11.40 8.69
C ILE A 79 -12.92 -11.43 8.65
N LEU A 80 -12.38 -12.11 7.67
CA LEU A 80 -10.96 -12.12 7.35
C LEU A 80 -10.69 -11.15 6.20
N VAL A 81 -9.86 -10.14 6.46
CA VAL A 81 -9.35 -9.20 5.47
C VAL A 81 -7.88 -9.50 5.23
N GLU A 82 -7.58 -10.15 4.11
CA GLU A 82 -6.21 -10.37 3.64
C GLU A 82 -5.89 -9.36 2.55
N TYR A 83 -4.83 -8.57 2.72
CA TYR A 83 -4.35 -7.68 1.67
C TYR A 83 -2.92 -7.96 1.28
N ARG A 84 -2.66 -7.89 -0.03
CA ARG A 84 -1.35 -7.98 -0.66
C ARG A 84 -1.04 -6.65 -1.33
N LEU A 85 0.09 -6.03 -0.98
CA LEU A 85 0.54 -4.77 -1.56
C LEU A 85 1.86 -4.98 -2.29
N HIS A 86 2.00 -4.37 -3.46
CA HIS A 86 3.18 -4.45 -4.30
C HIS A 86 3.88 -3.10 -4.41
N PHE A 87 5.19 -3.11 -4.25
CA PHE A 87 6.05 -1.92 -4.11
C PHE A 87 7.12 -1.83 -5.21
N LEU A 88 6.91 -2.50 -6.35
CA LEU A 88 7.91 -2.57 -7.42
C LEU A 88 8.34 -1.18 -7.91
N GLU A 89 7.39 -0.27 -8.06
CA GLU A 89 7.63 1.07 -8.62
C GLU A 89 8.53 1.93 -7.72
N ILE A 90 8.31 1.91 -6.40
CA ILE A 90 9.19 2.63 -5.46
C ILE A 90 10.59 2.00 -5.43
N ILE A 91 10.70 0.67 -5.55
CA ILE A 91 11.99 -0.01 -5.61
C ILE A 91 12.75 0.41 -6.88
N LEU A 92 12.09 0.43 -8.03
CA LEU A 92 12.69 0.86 -9.30
C LEU A 92 13.10 2.34 -9.28
N LEU A 93 12.26 3.22 -8.73
CA LEU A 93 12.60 4.63 -8.59
C LEU A 93 13.77 4.85 -7.64
N SER A 94 13.73 4.22 -6.47
CA SER A 94 14.83 4.30 -5.51
C SER A 94 16.13 3.80 -6.14
N ALA A 95 16.09 2.73 -6.94
CA ALA A 95 17.25 2.21 -7.62
C ALA A 95 17.79 3.23 -8.64
N LEU A 96 16.92 3.83 -9.46
CA LEU A 96 17.30 4.87 -10.42
C LEU A 96 17.94 6.08 -9.75
N VAL A 97 17.32 6.60 -8.67
CA VAL A 97 17.83 7.75 -7.92
C VAL A 97 19.19 7.43 -7.30
N VAL A 98 19.37 6.23 -6.77
CA VAL A 98 20.61 5.80 -6.13
C VAL A 98 21.73 5.60 -7.15
N THR A 99 21.43 5.00 -8.30
CA THR A 99 22.39 4.91 -9.41
C THR A 99 22.80 6.30 -9.88
N PHE A 100 21.84 7.22 -10.07
CA PHE A 100 22.12 8.60 -10.46
C PHE A 100 23.00 9.32 -9.42
N MET A 101 22.66 9.24 -8.13
CA MET A 101 23.47 9.83 -7.06
C MET A 101 24.87 9.22 -7.01
N ALA A 102 25.01 7.90 -7.12
CA ALA A 102 26.31 7.24 -7.12
C ALA A 102 27.18 7.71 -8.29
N THR A 103 26.60 7.89 -9.49
CA THR A 103 27.29 8.44 -10.66
C THR A 103 27.74 9.88 -10.42
N VAL A 104 26.87 10.75 -9.88
CA VAL A 104 27.20 12.14 -9.58
C VAL A 104 28.29 12.24 -8.50
N MET A 105 28.17 11.46 -7.42
CA MET A 105 29.17 11.40 -6.36
C MET A 105 30.53 10.94 -6.89
N ARG A 106 30.54 9.93 -7.77
CA ARG A 106 31.77 9.45 -8.41
C ARG A 106 32.39 10.49 -9.32
N ALA A 107 31.59 11.21 -10.11
CA ALA A 107 32.04 12.30 -10.96
C ALA A 107 32.60 13.48 -10.14
N GLY A 108 32.05 13.72 -8.94
CA GLY A 108 32.53 14.72 -7.98
C GLY A 108 33.78 14.32 -7.20
N GLY A 109 34.42 13.19 -7.53
CA GLY A 109 35.69 12.78 -6.93
C GLY A 109 35.59 11.89 -5.70
N LEU A 110 34.39 11.46 -5.28
CA LEU A 110 34.29 10.49 -4.19
C LEU A 110 34.86 9.12 -4.59
N PRO A 111 35.52 8.41 -3.66
CA PRO A 111 35.88 7.01 -3.83
C PRO A 111 34.64 6.17 -4.14
N LEU A 112 34.79 5.19 -5.04
CA LEU A 112 33.69 4.33 -5.47
C LEU A 112 33.00 3.62 -4.29
N GLN A 113 33.76 3.19 -3.28
CA GLN A 113 33.24 2.55 -2.08
C GLN A 113 32.30 3.46 -1.28
N SER A 114 32.68 4.73 -1.11
CA SER A 114 31.86 5.73 -0.41
C SER A 114 30.59 6.09 -1.19
N ALA A 115 30.69 6.18 -2.52
CA ALA A 115 29.53 6.42 -3.38
C ALA A 115 28.53 5.25 -3.33
N ILE A 116 29.01 4.01 -3.37
CA ILE A 116 28.17 2.81 -3.23
C ILE A 116 27.56 2.73 -1.83
N GLY A 117 28.36 2.93 -0.78
CA GLY A 117 27.88 2.88 0.61
C GLY A 117 26.81 3.94 0.89
N GLY A 118 27.05 5.18 0.46
CA GLY A 118 26.06 6.26 0.56
C GLY A 118 24.80 5.96 -0.25
N GLY A 119 24.95 5.47 -1.49
CA GLY A 119 23.84 5.06 -2.33
C GLY A 119 22.97 3.97 -1.69
N LEU A 120 23.58 2.92 -1.14
CA LEU A 120 22.86 1.83 -0.46
C LEU A 120 22.14 2.31 0.82
N PHE A 121 22.77 3.23 1.58
CA PHE A 121 22.15 3.82 2.75
C PHE A 121 20.89 4.62 2.36
N PHE A 122 21.00 5.51 1.36
CA PHE A 122 19.85 6.26 0.83
C PHE A 122 18.78 5.34 0.24
N PHE A 123 19.18 4.32 -0.52
CA PHE A 123 18.26 3.32 -1.06
C PHE A 123 17.42 2.67 0.03
N THR A 124 18.09 2.21 1.09
CA THR A 124 17.47 1.53 2.22
C THR A 124 16.53 2.49 2.95
N PHE A 125 17.00 3.70 3.25
CA PHE A 125 16.23 4.69 3.99
C PHE A 125 14.98 5.14 3.22
N ILE A 126 15.13 5.52 1.95
CA ILE A 126 14.03 5.97 1.10
C ILE A 126 13.04 4.82 0.86
N SER A 127 13.52 3.62 0.52
CA SER A 127 12.63 2.50 0.20
C SER A 127 11.91 1.98 1.44
N PHE A 128 12.64 1.56 2.47
CA PHE A 128 12.02 0.98 3.66
C PHE A 128 11.18 2.00 4.43
N GLY A 129 11.66 3.23 4.59
CA GLY A 129 10.91 4.28 5.28
C GLY A 129 9.53 4.51 4.64
N ASN A 130 9.50 4.64 3.32
CA ASN A 130 8.25 4.82 2.59
C ASN A 130 7.35 3.57 2.61
N ILE A 131 7.92 2.36 2.52
CA ILE A 131 7.16 1.11 2.60
C ILE A 131 6.51 0.94 3.99
N PHE A 132 7.26 1.18 5.07
CA PHE A 132 6.72 1.08 6.44
C PHE A 132 5.58 2.06 6.68
N VAL A 133 5.75 3.32 6.24
CA VAL A 133 4.70 4.34 6.34
C VAL A 133 3.47 3.96 5.51
N ALA A 134 3.67 3.45 4.29
CA ALA A 134 2.58 2.99 3.43
C ALA A 134 1.80 1.83 4.06
N LEU A 135 2.49 0.85 4.65
CA LEU A 135 1.88 -0.28 5.36
C LEU A 135 1.03 0.19 6.55
N ALA A 136 1.56 1.09 7.37
CA ALA A 136 0.84 1.64 8.51
C ALA A 136 -0.42 2.42 8.06
N ARG A 137 -0.28 3.25 7.01
CA ARG A 137 -1.41 3.99 6.44
C ARG A 137 -2.46 3.06 5.84
N PHE A 138 -2.05 1.98 5.16
CA PHE A 138 -2.98 1.01 4.56
C PHE A 138 -3.73 0.21 5.60
N ARG A 139 -3.07 -0.21 6.67
CA ARG A 139 -3.75 -0.82 7.82
C ARG A 139 -4.80 0.11 8.40
N ASN A 140 -4.46 1.39 8.63
CA ASN A 140 -5.40 2.38 9.14
C ASN A 140 -6.56 2.64 8.18
N PHE A 141 -6.31 2.64 6.88
CA PHE A 141 -7.33 2.75 5.85
C PHE A 141 -8.31 1.58 5.87
N VAL A 142 -7.82 0.34 5.94
CA VAL A 142 -8.67 -0.86 6.05
C VAL A 142 -9.51 -0.79 7.32
N ASN A 143 -8.91 -0.45 8.46
CA ASN A 143 -9.65 -0.28 9.72
C ASN A 143 -10.76 0.78 9.62
N LYS A 144 -10.49 1.91 8.96
CA LYS A 144 -11.49 2.94 8.70
C LYS A 144 -12.63 2.43 7.83
N CYS A 145 -12.33 1.68 6.77
CA CYS A 145 -13.35 1.07 5.90
C CYS A 145 -14.21 0.05 6.66
N VAL A 146 -13.59 -0.78 7.51
CA VAL A 146 -14.30 -1.75 8.36
C VAL A 146 -15.25 -1.04 9.31
N ARG A 147 -14.78 0.03 9.97
CA ARG A 147 -15.63 0.82 10.88
C ARG A 147 -16.82 1.43 10.14
N ALA A 148 -16.58 2.08 9.00
CA ALA A 148 -17.65 2.65 8.19
C ALA A 148 -18.64 1.60 7.67
N ALA A 149 -18.17 0.39 7.34
CA ALA A 149 -19.02 -0.73 6.95
C ALA A 149 -19.89 -1.25 8.12
N LYS A 150 -19.38 -1.23 9.36
CA LYS A 150 -20.14 -1.58 10.57
C LYS A 150 -21.21 -0.54 10.91
N GLU A 151 -20.92 0.74 10.69
CA GLU A 151 -21.80 1.88 11.03
C GLU A 151 -22.92 2.14 9.99
N GLY A 152 -23.00 1.38 8.90
CA GLY A 152 -24.06 1.54 7.88
C GLY A 152 -23.75 2.53 6.75
N GLY A 153 -22.60 3.20 6.78
CA GLY A 153 -21.90 3.75 5.61
C GLY A 153 -22.06 5.25 5.31
N GLU A 154 -21.06 6.05 5.68
CA GLU A 154 -20.10 6.77 4.82
C GLU A 154 -18.94 7.24 5.72
N LEU A 155 -17.70 7.27 5.21
CA LEU A 155 -16.60 7.90 5.95
C LEU A 155 -16.83 9.41 5.96
N THR A 156 -17.35 9.95 7.07
CA THR A 156 -17.32 11.39 7.32
C THR A 156 -15.86 11.85 7.33
N SER A 157 -15.53 12.68 6.34
CA SER A 157 -14.19 13.20 6.01
C SER A 157 -13.52 13.91 7.18
#